data_AF-A0ABD2YBX3-F1
#
_entry.id   AF-A0ABD2YBX3-F1
#
_cell.length_a   1.000
_cell.length_b   1.000
_cell.length_c   1.000
_cell.angle_alpha   90.00
_cell.angle_beta   90.00
_cell.angle_gamma   90.00
#
_symmetry.space_group_name_H-M   'P 1'
#
loop_
_entity.id
_entity.type
_entity.pdbx_description
1 polymer ?
#
loop_
_entity_poly.entity_id
_entity_poly.type
_entity_poly.pdbx_seq_one_letter_code
_entity_poly.pdbx_strand_id
1 'polypeptide(L)'
;MPEALCRMSNLKVLALSSNPLNGDIIPQIRCLQSLEELYLSSIYPNHAFVPALSALCELKNLRVLDLSNNSINDENIPACLLRNLSSLEALYLSQNHLTNSPRILAGEVFLT
;
A
#
# COMPACT_ATOMS: atom_id res chain seq x y z
N MET A 1 8.35 4.01 12.36
CA MET A 1 6.99 3.91 12.94
C MET A 1 7.18 3.70 14.42
N PRO A 2 6.64 4.58 15.26
CA PRO A 2 6.71 4.35 16.69
C PRO A 2 5.93 3.09 17.05
N GLU A 3 6.49 2.23 17.91
CA GLU A 3 5.82 1.03 18.46
C GLU A 3 4.40 1.31 18.98
N ALA A 4 4.14 2.57 19.36
CA ALA A 4 2.84 3.07 19.78
C ALA A 4 1.73 2.80 18.73
N LEU A 5 2.01 2.93 17.44
CA LEU A 5 1.00 2.67 16.39
C LEU A 5 0.59 1.20 16.38
N CYS A 6 1.52 0.27 16.57
CA CYS A 6 1.22 -1.16 16.67
C CYS A 6 0.37 -1.52 17.89
N ARG A 7 0.31 -0.66 18.92
CA ARG A 7 -0.55 -0.85 20.09
C ARG A 7 -1.98 -0.38 19.86
N MET A 8 -2.25 0.34 18.77
CA MET A 8 -3.59 0.77 18.38
C MET A 8 -4.35 -0.37 17.71
N SER A 9 -4.70 -1.40 18.49
CA SER A 9 -5.36 -2.61 18.00
C SER A 9 -6.72 -2.37 17.34
N ASN A 10 -7.33 -1.20 17.52
CA ASN A 10 -8.60 -0.83 16.90
C ASN A 10 -8.44 0.20 15.77
N LEU A 11 -7.21 0.53 15.35
CA LEU A 11 -6.99 1.48 14.26
C LEU A 11 -7.55 0.91 12.96
N LYS A 12 -8.55 1.59 12.40
CA LYS A 12 -9.21 1.20 11.13
C LYS A 12 -8.71 1.99 9.94
N VAL A 13 -8.39 3.27 10.14
CA VAL A 13 -7.99 4.17 9.06
C VAL A 13 -6.64 4.79 9.42
N LEU A 14 -5.68 4.71 8.50
CA LEU A 14 -4.39 5.37 8.61
C LEU A 14 -4.11 6.17 7.33
N ALA A 15 -4.12 7.49 7.46
CA ALA A 15 -3.79 8.40 6.38
C ALA A 15 -2.44 9.07 6.65
N LEU A 16 -1.48 8.81 5.77
CA LEU A 16 -0.11 9.36 5.84
C LEU A 16 0.31 10.03 4.52
N SER A 17 -0.61 10.20 3.58
CA SER A 17 -0.32 10.81 2.28
C SER A 17 0.38 12.16 2.41
N SER A 18 1.24 12.48 1.45
CA SER A 18 2.04 13.72 1.39
C SER A 18 3.00 13.95 2.56
N ASN A 19 3.40 12.89 3.26
CA ASN A 19 4.49 12.94 4.25
C ASN A 19 5.76 12.29 3.70
N PRO A 20 6.94 12.93 3.80
CA PRO A 20 8.19 12.35 3.31
C PRO A 20 8.69 11.26 4.26
N LEU A 21 8.18 10.04 4.09
CA LEU A 21 8.43 8.91 5.01
C LEU A 21 9.60 8.02 4.59
N ASN A 22 10.31 8.36 3.50
CA ASN A 22 11.50 7.67 2.98
C ASN A 22 11.35 6.16 2.72
N GLY A 23 10.13 5.61 2.74
CA GLY A 23 9.84 4.20 2.47
C GLY A 23 9.87 3.24 3.66
N ASP A 24 10.50 3.62 4.79
CA ASP A 24 10.65 2.75 5.97
C ASP A 24 9.31 2.41 6.66
N ILE A 25 8.23 3.09 6.26
CA ILE A 25 6.89 2.86 6.79
C ILE A 25 6.32 1.48 6.43
N ILE A 26 6.68 0.94 5.26
CA ILE A 26 6.05 -0.28 4.71
C ILE A 26 6.33 -1.52 5.58
N PRO A 27 7.57 -1.83 6.01
CA PRO A 27 7.81 -2.94 6.92
C PRO A 27 7.11 -2.80 8.27
N GLN A 28 6.78 -1.56 8.67
CA GLN A 28 6.32 -1.26 10.01
C GLN A 28 4.80 -1.29 10.15
N ILE A 29 4.05 -1.02 9.08
CA ILE A 29 2.58 -1.09 9.09
C ILE A 29 2.05 -2.52 9.25
N ARG A 30 2.86 -3.56 9.04
CA ARG A 30 2.42 -4.98 9.13
C ARG A 30 1.75 -5.35 10.45
N CYS A 31 2.07 -4.65 11.53
CA CYS A 31 1.48 -4.89 12.85
C CYS A 31 0.02 -4.38 12.99
N LEU A 32 -0.45 -3.53 12.06
CA LEU A 32 -1.75 -2.87 12.11
C LEU A 32 -2.85 -3.80 11.57
N GLN A 33 -3.02 -4.95 12.20
CA GLN A 33 -3.87 -6.05 11.69
C GLN A 33 -5.36 -5.69 11.57
N SER A 34 -5.84 -4.67 12.29
CA SER A 34 -7.23 -4.21 12.23
C SER A 34 -7.50 -3.18 11.14
N LEU A 35 -6.47 -2.75 10.40
CA LEU A 35 -6.57 -1.67 9.42
C LEU A 35 -7.45 -2.08 8.24
N GLU A 36 -8.36 -1.18 7.87
CA GLU A 36 -9.29 -1.33 6.75
C GLU A 36 -8.98 -0.33 5.63
N GLU A 37 -8.47 0.86 5.96
CA GLU A 37 -8.11 1.87 4.98
C GLU A 37 -6.71 2.41 5.21
N LEU A 38 -5.90 2.42 4.16
CA LEU A 38 -4.52 2.87 4.19
C LEU A 38 -4.22 3.82 3.03
N TYR A 39 -3.90 5.06 3.36
CA TYR A 39 -3.57 6.09 2.38
C TYR A 39 -2.09 6.48 2.50
N LEU A 40 -1.32 6.13 1.48
CA LEU A 40 0.13 6.32 1.40
C LEU A 40 0.53 7.05 0.12
N SER A 41 -0.31 7.93 -0.42
CA SER A 41 0.06 8.67 -1.63
C SER A 41 1.21 9.65 -1.38
N SER A 42 2.14 9.78 -2.32
CA SER A 42 3.21 10.78 -2.27
C SER A 42 4.10 10.68 -1.02
N ILE A 43 4.50 9.48 -0.62
CA ILE A 43 5.34 9.24 0.57
C ILE A 43 6.84 9.07 0.28
N TYR A 44 7.23 8.97 -1.01
CA TYR A 44 8.62 8.82 -1.46
C TYR A 44 9.12 10.14 -2.07
N PRO A 45 9.86 10.97 -1.32
CA PRO A 45 10.41 12.20 -1.87
C PRO A 45 11.45 11.91 -2.96
N ASN A 46 11.54 12.79 -3.97
CA ASN A 46 12.58 12.78 -5.02
C ASN A 46 12.73 11.45 -5.79
N HIS A 47 11.66 10.67 -5.96
CA HIS A 47 11.73 9.34 -6.58
C HIS A 47 12.72 8.40 -5.87
N ALA A 48 12.85 8.56 -4.55
CA ALA A 48 13.68 7.68 -3.72
C ALA A 48 13.26 6.21 -3.88
N PHE A 49 14.20 5.31 -3.58
CA PHE A 49 14.02 3.87 -3.68
C PHE A 49 12.69 3.41 -3.04
N VAL A 50 11.88 2.73 -3.84
CA VAL A 50 10.64 2.09 -3.38
C VAL A 50 10.99 0.69 -2.86
N PRO A 51 10.80 0.40 -1.56
CA PRO A 51 11.05 -0.92 -1.01
C PRO A 51 10.01 -1.93 -1.51
N ALA A 52 10.28 -3.21 -1.26
CA ALA A 52 9.31 -4.27 -1.50
C ALA A 52 8.03 -4.02 -0.69
N LEU A 53 6.88 -4.08 -1.36
CA LEU A 53 5.57 -3.82 -0.78
C LEU A 53 4.94 -5.05 -0.09
N SER A 54 5.72 -6.11 0.15
CA SER A 54 5.23 -7.41 0.64
C SER A 54 4.58 -7.35 2.02
N ALA A 55 4.99 -6.40 2.88
CA ALA A 55 4.40 -6.21 4.20
C ALA A 55 2.91 -5.81 4.15
N LEU A 56 2.45 -5.17 3.07
CA LEU A 56 1.04 -4.83 2.85
C LEU A 56 0.17 -6.09 2.73
N CYS A 57 0.75 -7.21 2.28
CA CYS A 57 0.03 -8.48 2.13
C CYS A 57 -0.38 -9.10 3.46
N GLU A 58 0.17 -8.64 4.59
CA GLU A 58 -0.21 -9.10 5.94
C GLU A 58 -1.47 -8.40 6.46
N LEU A 59 -1.91 -7.32 5.83
CA LEU A 59 -3.06 -6.51 6.27
C LEU A 59 -4.37 -7.02 5.67
N LYS A 60 -4.82 -8.20 6.12
CA LYS A 60 -5.94 -8.96 5.54
C LYS A 60 -7.30 -8.26 5.56
N ASN A 61 -7.45 -7.27 6.44
CA ASN A 61 -8.67 -6.49 6.58
C ASN A 61 -8.71 -5.26 5.68
N LEU A 62 -7.66 -4.98 4.90
CA LEU A 62 -7.64 -3.83 4.00
C LEU A 62 -8.74 -3.93 2.94
N ARG A 63 -9.53 -2.86 2.88
CA ARG A 63 -10.59 -2.58 1.90
C ARG A 63 -10.16 -1.49 0.94
N VAL A 64 -9.45 -0.48 1.42
CA VAL A 64 -8.94 0.63 0.60
C VAL A 64 -7.44 0.77 0.76
N LEU A 65 -6.72 0.77 -0.36
CA LEU A 65 -5.28 1.04 -0.40
C LEU A 65 -4.96 2.07 -1.48
N ASP A 66 -4.44 3.22 -1.06
CA ASP A 66 -3.95 4.25 -1.96
C ASP A 66 -2.41 4.32 -1.93
N LEU A 67 -1.82 3.97 -3.07
CA LEU A 67 -0.38 3.99 -3.34
C LEU A 67 -0.05 4.94 -4.50
N SER A 68 -0.93 5.89 -4.81
CA SER A 68 -0.76 6.79 -5.94
C SER A 68 0.44 7.73 -5.77
N ASN A 69 1.08 8.12 -6.88
CA ASN A 69 2.18 9.09 -6.88
C ASN A 69 3.38 8.68 -6.01
N ASN A 70 3.86 7.45 -6.17
CA ASN A 70 4.94 6.89 -5.35
C ASN A 70 6.11 6.32 -6.18
N SER A 71 6.16 6.60 -7.48
CA SER A 71 7.18 6.06 -8.39
C SER A 71 7.31 4.52 -8.38
N ILE A 72 6.22 3.83 -8.07
CA ILE A 72 6.16 2.37 -8.03
C ILE A 72 6.26 1.82 -9.45
N ASN A 73 7.08 0.80 -9.67
CA ASN A 73 7.15 0.06 -10.93
C ASN A 73 6.58 -1.37 -10.78
N ASP A 74 6.53 -2.13 -11.88
CA ASP A 74 5.93 -3.46 -11.88
C ASP A 74 6.64 -4.45 -10.93
N GLU A 75 7.95 -4.30 -10.69
CA GLU A 75 8.74 -5.15 -9.78
C GLU A 75 8.45 -4.89 -8.30
N ASN A 76 7.97 -3.68 -7.97
CA ASN A 76 7.61 -3.32 -6.61
C ASN A 76 6.28 -3.94 -6.16
N ILE A 77 5.42 -4.38 -7.09
CA ILE A 77 4.09 -4.95 -6.79
C ILE A 77 4.23 -6.46 -6.50
N PRO A 78 4.13 -6.91 -5.24
CA PRO A 78 4.20 -8.33 -4.95
C PRO A 78 2.91 -9.02 -5.38
N ALA A 79 3.02 -10.24 -5.91
CA ALA A 79 1.86 -11.04 -6.35
C ALA A 79 0.81 -11.24 -5.24
N CYS A 80 1.24 -11.24 -3.97
CA CYS A 80 0.33 -11.35 -2.83
C CYS A 80 -0.58 -10.14 -2.64
N LEU A 81 -0.22 -8.94 -3.13
CA LEU A 81 -1.08 -7.76 -3.01
C LEU A 81 -2.39 -7.96 -3.78
N LEU A 82 -2.31 -8.70 -4.89
CA LEU A 82 -3.42 -8.96 -5.81
C LEU A 82 -4.16 -10.26 -5.48
N ARG A 83 -3.49 -11.22 -4.81
CA ARG A 83 -4.05 -12.55 -4.54
C ARG A 83 -4.48 -12.76 -3.09
N ASN A 84 -3.83 -12.10 -2.13
CA ASN A 84 -3.98 -12.41 -0.71
C ASN A 84 -4.79 -11.36 0.07
N LEU A 85 -5.17 -10.25 -0.55
CA LEU A 85 -6.00 -9.20 0.04
C LEU A 85 -7.44 -9.37 -0.42
N SER A 86 -8.09 -10.45 0.02
CA SER A 86 -9.47 -10.81 -0.39
C SER A 86 -10.54 -9.81 0.02
N SER A 87 -10.24 -8.91 0.96
CA SER A 87 -11.14 -7.85 1.42
C SER A 87 -10.97 -6.55 0.63
N LEU A 88 -10.01 -6.47 -0.28
CA LEU A 88 -9.65 -5.24 -0.96
C LEU A 88 -10.74 -4.88 -2.00
N GLU A 89 -11.34 -3.72 -1.82
CA GLU A 89 -12.40 -3.17 -2.66
C GLU A 89 -11.84 -2.12 -3.63
N ALA A 90 -10.82 -1.37 -3.19
CA ALA A 90 -10.22 -0.30 -3.98
C ALA A 90 -8.69 -0.29 -3.84
N LEU A 91 -8.00 -0.28 -4.99
CA LEU A 91 -6.55 -0.15 -5.09
C LEU A 91 -6.20 1.01 -6.04
N TYR A 92 -5.67 2.09 -5.49
CA TYR A 92 -5.24 3.25 -6.27
C TYR A 92 -3.73 3.20 -6.53
N LEU A 93 -3.37 3.13 -7.81
CA LEU A 93 -1.99 3.06 -8.29
C LEU A 93 -1.68 4.16 -9.31
N SER A 94 -2.52 5.20 -9.38
CA SER A 94 -2.35 6.28 -10.36
C SER A 94 -1.02 7.01 -10.17
N GLN A 95 -0.51 7.64 -11.24
CA GLN A 95 0.74 8.43 -11.18
C GLN A 95 1.96 7.63 -10.69
N ASN A 96 2.04 6.34 -11.05
CA ASN A 96 3.21 5.48 -10.84
C ASN A 96 3.87 5.10 -12.18
N HIS A 97 5.00 4.41 -12.14
CA HIS A 97 5.77 3.96 -13.31
C HIS A 97 5.43 2.51 -13.71
N LEU A 98 4.15 2.15 -13.63
CA LEU A 98 3.67 0.82 -14.00
C LEU A 98 3.49 0.73 -15.52
N THR A 99 4.11 -0.26 -16.14
CA THR A 99 4.02 -0.45 -17.61
C THR A 99 3.10 -1.61 -17.99
N ASN A 100 2.87 -2.54 -17.06
CA ASN A 100 2.01 -3.70 -17.25
C ASN A 100 0.72 -3.64 -16.42
N SER A 101 0.29 -2.45 -15.96
CA SER A 101 -0.90 -2.26 -15.11
C SER A 101 -2.14 -3.04 -15.58
N PRO A 102 -2.48 -3.08 -16.89
CA PRO A 102 -3.65 -3.83 -17.34
C PRO A 102 -3.54 -5.35 -17.10
N ARG A 103 -2.33 -5.92 -17.16
CA ARG A 103 -2.09 -7.36 -16.94
C ARG A 103 -2.05 -7.71 -15.45
N ILE A 104 -1.60 -6.77 -14.62
CA ILE A 104 -1.57 -6.87 -13.16
C ILE A 104 -3.00 -6.83 -12.61
N LEU A 105 -3.88 -5.98 -13.16
CA LEU A 105 -5.26 -5.78 -12.70
C LEU A 105 -6.30 -6.70 -13.37
N ALA A 106 -5.93 -7.39 -14.45
CA ALA A 106 -6.78 -8.40 -15.10
C ALA A 106 -7.13 -9.60 -14.19
N GLY A 107 -6.58 -9.65 -12.97
CA GLY A 107 -6.92 -10.60 -11.92
C GLY A 107 -7.64 -10.00 -10.71
N GLU A 108 -8.65 -9.14 -10.89
CA GLU A 108 -9.75 -8.84 -9.92
C GLU A 108 -9.86 -7.44 -9.27
N VAL A 109 -9.31 -6.34 -9.81
CA VAL A 109 -9.63 -5.00 -9.23
C VAL A 109 -10.02 -3.97 -10.29
N PHE A 110 -11.25 -3.47 -10.19
CA PHE A 110 -11.77 -2.39 -11.04
C PHE A 110 -11.14 -1.05 -10.62
N LEU A 111 -10.54 -0.35 -11.56
CA LEU A 111 -10.18 1.06 -11.41
C LEU A 111 -11.40 1.91 -11.81
N THR A 112 -11.99 2.63 -10.85
CA THR A 112 -12.83 3.80 -11.13
C THR A 112 -12.06 5.07 -10.83
#